data_AF-V4JA45-F1
#
_entry.id   AF-V4JA45-F1
#
_cell.length_a   1.000
_cell.length_b   1.000
_cell.length_c   1.000
_cell.angle_alpha   90.00
_cell.angle_beta   90.00
_cell.angle_gamma   90.00
#
_symmetry.space_group_name_H-M   'P 1'
#
loop_
_entity.id
_entity.type
_entity.pdbx_description
1 polymer ?
#
loop_
_entity_poly.entity_id
_entity_poly.type
_entity_poly.pdbx_seq_one_letter_code
_entity_poly.pdbx_strand_id
1 'polypeptide(L)'
;MNIKSLIVFSLGLFAGVLLSGLWFKSAPQTQAIAIAETASKPVQDTLTPSCTDPKKLPPVQHKTKTVPDVLSTASSFALKFASDEEIVQFALQQGILDQDSIERISDIKQAAERLSKIALGENHDDDVEMLNHGPSRVYFSNGEEGLAGYANQNEFDAEVKKVTATFETGADHGHKVLVKWFNKDTNQMLAFKNISIKSSDRLHYINMSRNQWQSGEYRVEIYAISDDFPMLSSGNYFVRAN
;
A
#
# COMPACT_ATOMS: atom_id res chain seq x y z
N MET A 1 -25.97 26.69 2.23
CA MET A 1 -24.80 26.04 2.87
C MET A 1 -24.83 26.37 4.36
N ASN A 2 -24.71 25.37 5.26
CA ASN A 2 -24.96 25.56 6.69
C ASN A 2 -23.78 25.01 7.52
N ILE A 3 -23.14 25.87 8.32
CA ILE A 3 -21.83 25.63 8.97
C ILE A 3 -21.81 24.36 9.84
N LYS A 4 -22.97 23.96 10.38
CA LYS A 4 -23.11 22.76 11.22
C LYS A 4 -22.78 21.45 10.50
N SER A 5 -22.94 21.37 9.17
CA SER A 5 -22.68 20.13 8.41
C SER A 5 -21.18 19.81 8.33
N LEU A 6 -20.36 20.83 8.05
CA LEU A 6 -18.92 20.73 7.88
C LEU A 6 -18.21 20.21 9.16
N ILE A 7 -18.77 20.54 10.33
CA ILE A 7 -18.24 20.15 11.64
C ILE A 7 -18.42 18.65 11.89
N VAL A 8 -19.53 18.05 11.47
CA VAL A 8 -19.79 16.60 11.64
C VAL A 8 -18.84 15.77 10.78
N PHE A 9 -18.64 16.15 9.52
CA PHE A 9 -17.67 15.51 8.62
C PHE A 9 -16.24 15.61 9.18
N SER A 10 -15.88 16.77 9.74
CA SER A 10 -14.58 16.99 10.38
C SER A 10 -14.33 16.10 11.60
N LEU A 11 -15.37 15.84 12.41
CA LEU A 11 -15.26 15.04 13.64
C LEU A 11 -15.13 13.53 13.37
N GLY A 12 -15.77 13.02 12.31
CA GLY A 12 -15.63 11.61 11.91
C GLY A 12 -14.17 11.22 11.59
N LEU A 13 -13.43 12.12 10.94
CA LEU A 13 -12.04 11.92 10.53
C LEU A 13 -11.01 11.90 11.68
N PHE A 14 -11.37 12.34 12.89
CA PHE A 14 -10.45 12.42 14.04
C PHE A 14 -10.69 11.37 15.13
N ALA A 15 -11.77 10.59 15.06
CA ALA A 15 -12.14 9.61 16.10
C ALA A 15 -11.14 8.44 16.25
N GLY A 16 -10.37 8.10 15.20
CA GLY A 16 -9.47 6.93 15.18
C GLY A 16 -8.13 7.07 15.91
N VAL A 17 -7.81 8.22 16.53
CA VAL A 17 -6.43 8.57 16.93
C VAL A 17 -6.16 8.41 18.44
N LEU A 18 -7.14 8.05 19.27
CA LEU A 18 -7.04 8.13 20.74
C LEU A 18 -7.34 6.83 21.50
N LEU A 19 -6.67 5.71 21.17
CA LEU A 19 -6.74 4.48 21.98
C LEU A 19 -5.48 3.57 21.92
N SER A 20 -4.28 4.16 21.95
CA SER A 20 -3.01 3.41 21.97
C SER A 20 -1.93 4.03 22.88
N GLY A 21 -2.30 4.41 24.10
CA GLY A 21 -1.31 4.77 25.12
C GLY A 21 -1.87 4.97 26.52
N LEU A 22 -1.48 4.08 27.44
CA LEU A 22 -1.29 4.33 28.88
C LEU A 22 -0.69 3.06 29.56
N TRP A 23 0.58 3.15 29.98
CA TRP A 23 1.27 2.26 30.95
C TRP A 23 1.68 0.88 30.37
N PHE A 24 2.78 0.24 30.76
CA PHE A 24 3.58 0.33 32.01
C PHE A 24 4.91 1.12 31.93
N LYS A 25 5.48 1.40 33.10
CA LYS A 25 6.86 1.89 33.31
C LYS A 25 7.79 0.77 33.80
N SER A 26 9.09 1.01 33.65
CA SER A 26 10.25 0.27 34.19
C SER A 26 10.26 0.21 35.74
N ALA A 27 11.13 -0.52 36.45
CA ALA A 27 12.50 -1.02 36.21
C ALA A 27 12.78 -2.26 37.13
N PRO A 28 14.03 -2.74 37.44
CA PRO A 28 15.38 -2.35 37.01
C PRO A 28 16.32 -3.52 36.59
N GLN A 29 17.59 -3.19 36.30
CA GLN A 29 18.73 -4.12 36.19
C GLN A 29 19.41 -4.34 37.56
N THR A 30 20.15 -5.46 37.72
CA THR A 30 21.05 -5.75 38.86
C THR A 30 22.33 -6.46 38.36
N GLN A 31 23.44 -6.39 39.12
CA GLN A 31 24.81 -6.82 38.74
C GLN A 31 25.49 -7.63 39.89
N ALA A 32 26.62 -8.33 39.74
CA ALA A 32 27.48 -8.56 38.57
C ALA A 32 27.57 -10.06 38.18
N ILE A 33 28.66 -10.85 38.20
CA ILE A 33 30.08 -10.78 38.63
C ILE A 33 30.94 -11.55 37.58
N ALA A 34 32.26 -11.33 37.49
CA ALA A 34 33.14 -11.89 36.45
C ALA A 34 34.44 -12.56 36.98
N ILE A 35 35.01 -13.45 36.16
CA ILE A 35 36.41 -13.98 36.15
C ILE A 35 36.69 -14.22 34.63
N ALA A 36 37.64 -13.60 33.93
CA ALA A 36 39.12 -13.74 33.96
C ALA A 36 39.59 -15.18 33.59
N GLU A 37 40.71 -15.45 32.89
CA GLU A 37 41.77 -14.59 32.35
C GLU A 37 42.48 -15.27 31.14
N THR A 38 43.25 -14.47 30.41
CA THR A 38 44.46 -14.75 29.58
C THR A 38 44.32 -14.63 28.05
N ALA A 39 45.29 -14.16 27.26
CA ALA A 39 46.38 -13.18 27.38
C ALA A 39 47.40 -13.52 26.26
N SER A 40 47.60 -12.63 25.28
CA SER A 40 48.84 -12.53 24.48
C SER A 40 48.83 -11.30 23.57
N LYS A 41 49.95 -10.56 23.53
CA LYS A 41 50.19 -9.46 22.59
C LYS A 41 51.70 -9.22 22.43
N PRO A 42 52.22 -9.25 21.19
CA PRO A 42 53.15 -8.23 20.68
C PRO A 42 52.86 -7.90 19.20
N VAL A 43 53.40 -6.87 18.53
CA VAL A 43 54.03 -5.58 18.89
C VAL A 43 53.75 -4.66 17.68
N GLN A 44 53.02 -3.55 17.84
CA GLN A 44 53.55 -2.19 17.98
C GLN A 44 54.56 -1.77 16.90
N ASP A 45 54.14 -0.89 16.00
CA ASP A 45 54.96 0.27 15.61
C ASP A 45 54.08 1.48 15.26
N THR A 46 54.69 2.67 15.12
CA THR A 46 54.02 3.97 15.29
C THR A 46 54.08 4.84 14.04
N LEU A 47 52.98 5.53 13.70
CA LEU A 47 52.99 6.88 13.11
C LEU A 47 51.57 7.50 13.05
N THR A 48 51.34 8.58 13.79
CA THR A 48 50.18 9.48 13.64
C THR A 48 50.67 10.84 13.14
N PRO A 49 49.88 11.56 12.33
CA PRO A 49 49.23 12.76 12.90
C PRO A 49 47.83 13.10 12.34
N SER A 50 47.24 14.14 12.94
CA SER A 50 46.08 14.91 12.48
C SER A 50 44.68 14.29 12.62
N CYS A 51 43.99 14.65 13.71
CA CYS A 51 42.53 14.60 13.76
C CYS A 51 41.91 15.70 12.88
N THR A 52 40.81 15.38 12.20
CA THR A 52 39.86 16.37 11.65
C THR A 52 38.45 15.84 11.84
N ASP A 53 37.57 16.58 12.50
CA ASP A 53 36.25 16.08 12.91
C ASP A 53 35.30 15.77 11.74
N PRO A 54 34.75 14.54 11.64
CA PRO A 54 33.59 14.28 10.81
C PRO A 54 32.35 14.89 11.47
N LYS A 55 32.01 16.12 11.07
CA LYS A 55 30.88 16.91 11.58
C LYS A 55 29.58 16.10 11.62
N LYS A 56 29.18 15.70 12.82
CA LYS A 56 28.03 14.82 13.11
C LYS A 56 26.72 15.40 12.54
N LEU A 57 26.29 14.89 11.39
CA LEU A 57 24.98 15.19 10.82
C LEU A 57 23.88 14.71 11.78
N PRO A 58 22.81 15.50 12.01
CA PRO A 58 21.68 15.06 12.80
C PRO A 58 20.97 13.90 12.09
N PRO A 59 20.43 12.90 12.81
CA PRO A 59 19.66 11.83 12.19
C PRO A 59 18.41 12.41 11.53
N VAL A 60 18.33 12.30 10.20
CA VAL A 60 17.13 12.65 9.45
C VAL A 60 16.03 11.69 9.89
N GLN A 61 15.10 12.18 10.71
CA GLN A 61 13.88 11.45 11.02
C GLN A 61 13.03 11.39 9.75
N HIS A 62 13.25 10.35 8.95
CA HIS A 62 12.33 9.95 7.91
C HIS A 62 11.01 9.58 8.58
N LYS A 63 10.09 10.55 8.66
CA LYS A 63 8.68 10.29 8.94
C LYS A 63 8.18 9.31 7.91
N THR A 64 8.10 8.03 8.28
CA THR A 64 7.31 7.05 7.56
C THR A 64 5.90 7.62 7.47
N LYS A 65 5.49 8.08 6.28
CA LYS A 65 4.08 8.33 6.02
C LYS A 65 3.38 6.98 6.06
N THR A 66 2.85 6.62 7.21
CA THR A 66 1.77 5.64 7.31
C THR A 66 0.72 6.07 6.30
N VAL A 67 0.35 5.18 5.38
CA VAL A 67 -0.80 5.42 4.50
C VAL A 67 -2.00 5.61 5.42
N PRO A 68 -2.83 6.66 5.26
CA PRO A 68 -4.05 6.80 6.05
C PRO A 68 -4.92 5.56 5.90
N ASP A 69 -5.69 5.22 6.94
CA ASP A 69 -6.73 4.20 6.84
C ASP A 69 -7.85 4.74 5.92
N VAL A 70 -7.77 4.40 4.63
CA VAL A 70 -8.34 5.24 3.55
C VAL A 70 -9.87 5.30 3.61
N LEU A 71 -10.53 4.18 3.93
CA LEU A 71 -11.96 4.11 4.22
C LEU A 71 -12.23 3.15 5.39
N SER A 72 -12.47 3.72 6.57
CA SER A 72 -13.00 2.98 7.73
C SER A 72 -14.50 2.70 7.59
N THR A 73 -15.06 1.84 8.45
CA THR A 73 -16.52 1.62 8.53
C THR A 73 -17.30 2.89 8.92
N ALA A 74 -16.67 3.87 9.57
CA ALA A 74 -17.28 5.18 9.81
C ALA A 74 -17.34 6.01 8.52
N SER A 75 -16.32 5.89 7.65
CA SER A 75 -16.29 6.49 6.32
C SER A 75 -17.38 5.90 5.41
N SER A 76 -17.57 4.58 5.43
CA SER A 76 -18.59 3.90 4.62
C SER A 76 -20.03 4.31 4.99
N PHE A 77 -20.28 4.55 6.29
CA PHE A 77 -21.54 5.13 6.75
C PHE A 77 -21.71 6.59 6.31
N ALA A 78 -20.64 7.40 6.36
CA ALA A 78 -20.68 8.81 5.96
C ALA A 78 -21.01 9.00 4.47
N LEU A 79 -20.50 8.13 3.58
CA LEU A 79 -20.77 8.18 2.13
C LEU A 79 -22.27 8.14 1.81
N LYS A 80 -23.09 7.44 2.61
CA LYS A 80 -24.55 7.34 2.40
C LYS A 80 -25.30 8.66 2.58
N PHE A 81 -24.70 9.62 3.29
CA PHE A 81 -25.28 10.94 3.57
C PHE A 81 -24.53 12.08 2.86
N ALA A 82 -23.42 11.78 2.21
CA ALA A 82 -22.68 12.74 1.40
C ALA A 82 -23.44 13.09 0.11
N SER A 83 -23.20 14.31 -0.38
CA SER A 83 -23.51 14.69 -1.76
C SER A 83 -22.43 14.21 -2.71
N ASP A 84 -22.82 14.07 -3.98
CA ASP A 84 -21.99 13.56 -5.07
C ASP A 84 -20.72 14.42 -5.24
N GLU A 85 -20.83 15.73 -5.06
CA GLU A 85 -19.71 16.68 -5.02
C GLU A 85 -18.75 16.38 -3.84
N GLU A 86 -19.25 16.13 -2.63
CA GLU A 86 -18.41 15.79 -1.47
C GLU A 86 -17.68 14.46 -1.66
N ILE A 87 -18.31 13.49 -2.33
CA ILE A 87 -17.72 12.21 -2.74
C ILE A 87 -16.59 12.42 -3.76
N VAL A 88 -16.86 13.20 -4.81
CA VAL A 88 -15.88 13.54 -5.88
C VAL A 88 -14.68 14.27 -5.29
N GLN A 89 -14.90 15.32 -4.48
CA GLN A 89 -13.82 16.07 -3.83
C GLN A 89 -13.00 15.19 -2.88
N PHE A 90 -13.62 14.25 -2.15
CA PHE A 90 -12.89 13.28 -1.33
C PHE A 90 -12.02 12.34 -2.18
N ALA A 91 -12.57 11.74 -3.24
CA ALA A 91 -11.85 10.81 -4.11
C ALA A 91 -10.63 11.48 -4.79
N LEU A 92 -10.80 12.72 -5.26
CA LEU A 92 -9.73 13.56 -5.81
C LEU A 92 -8.69 13.93 -4.74
N GLN A 93 -9.12 14.38 -3.56
CA GLN A 93 -8.21 14.82 -2.48
C GLN A 93 -7.35 13.69 -1.92
N GLN A 94 -7.90 12.47 -1.83
CA GLN A 94 -7.13 11.29 -1.42
C GLN A 94 -6.29 10.70 -2.58
N GLY A 95 -6.52 11.13 -3.82
CA GLY A 95 -5.87 10.57 -5.01
C GLY A 95 -6.28 9.12 -5.29
N ILE A 96 -7.52 8.74 -4.95
CA ILE A 96 -8.09 7.43 -5.25
C ILE A 96 -8.49 7.37 -6.72
N LEU A 97 -9.09 8.44 -7.22
CA LEU A 97 -9.45 8.68 -8.62
C LEU A 97 -8.95 10.08 -9.03
N ASP A 98 -8.82 10.30 -10.34
CA ASP A 98 -8.66 11.63 -10.94
C ASP A 98 -9.90 12.06 -11.75
N GLN A 99 -9.89 13.27 -12.27
CA GLN A 99 -11.03 13.87 -13.00
C GLN A 99 -11.51 12.97 -14.15
N ASP A 100 -10.62 12.59 -15.06
CA ASP A 100 -10.93 11.73 -16.21
C ASP A 100 -11.40 10.31 -15.80
N SER A 101 -11.09 9.88 -14.57
CA SER A 101 -11.62 8.63 -14.00
C SER A 101 -13.05 8.79 -13.49
N ILE A 102 -13.37 9.94 -12.90
CA ILE A 102 -14.70 10.29 -12.38
C ILE A 102 -15.69 10.57 -13.52
N GLU A 103 -15.23 11.16 -14.63
CA GLU A 103 -16.04 11.40 -15.84
C GLU A 103 -16.51 10.11 -16.55
N ARG A 104 -16.02 8.94 -16.13
CA ARG A 104 -16.46 7.61 -16.61
C ARG A 104 -17.47 6.92 -15.68
N ILE A 105 -17.85 7.57 -14.59
CA ILE A 105 -18.80 7.07 -13.59
C ILE A 105 -20.15 7.79 -13.83
N SER A 106 -21.21 7.01 -14.01
CA SER A 106 -22.58 7.49 -14.23
C SER A 106 -23.40 7.59 -12.95
N ASP A 107 -23.11 6.75 -11.95
CA ASP A 107 -23.68 6.85 -10.59
C ASP A 107 -22.54 6.95 -9.55
N ILE A 108 -22.28 8.19 -9.13
CA ILE A 108 -21.25 8.55 -8.15
C ILE A 108 -21.49 7.86 -6.78
N LYS A 109 -22.72 7.53 -6.42
CA LYS A 109 -23.05 6.92 -5.12
C LYS A 109 -22.89 5.41 -5.14
N GLN A 110 -23.35 4.74 -6.21
CA GLN A 110 -23.08 3.32 -6.46
C GLN A 110 -21.57 3.07 -6.49
N ALA A 111 -20.84 3.89 -7.25
CA ALA A 111 -19.38 3.89 -7.29
C ALA A 111 -18.74 4.08 -5.92
N ALA A 112 -19.22 5.02 -5.10
CA ALA A 112 -18.67 5.26 -3.77
C ALA A 112 -18.95 4.12 -2.77
N GLU A 113 -20.18 3.58 -2.74
CA GLU A 113 -20.48 2.40 -1.93
C GLU A 113 -19.62 1.19 -2.36
N ARG A 114 -19.42 1.02 -3.67
CA ARG A 114 -18.60 -0.06 -4.23
C ARG A 114 -17.11 0.12 -3.92
N LEU A 115 -16.54 1.32 -4.08
CA LEU A 115 -15.19 1.66 -3.65
C LEU A 115 -14.98 1.41 -2.16
N SER A 116 -15.99 1.69 -1.34
CA SER A 116 -15.90 1.44 0.11
C SER A 116 -15.89 -0.05 0.44
N LYS A 117 -16.68 -0.89 -0.25
CA LYS A 117 -16.62 -2.35 -0.09
C LYS A 117 -15.26 -2.90 -0.53
N ILE A 118 -14.74 -2.43 -1.67
CA ILE A 118 -13.40 -2.78 -2.18
C ILE A 118 -12.34 -2.46 -1.11
N ALA A 119 -12.37 -1.25 -0.55
CA ALA A 119 -11.40 -0.79 0.45
C ALA A 119 -11.47 -1.62 1.75
N LEU A 120 -12.68 -1.90 2.25
CA LEU A 120 -12.91 -2.71 3.45
C LEU A 120 -12.66 -4.21 3.24
N GLY A 121 -12.62 -4.68 1.99
CA GLY A 121 -12.41 -6.08 1.64
C GLY A 121 -13.68 -6.94 1.65
N GLU A 122 -14.87 -6.33 1.67
CA GLU A 122 -16.20 -6.98 1.70
C GLU A 122 -16.60 -7.61 0.34
N ASN A 123 -15.61 -7.85 -0.54
CA ASN A 123 -15.74 -8.26 -1.95
C ASN A 123 -15.50 -9.77 -2.13
N HIS A 124 -16.12 -10.60 -1.30
CA HIS A 124 -15.75 -12.02 -1.23
C HIS A 124 -16.11 -12.85 -2.48
N ASP A 125 -17.08 -12.38 -3.27
CA ASP A 125 -17.63 -13.08 -4.45
C ASP A 125 -17.39 -12.30 -5.77
N ASP A 126 -16.37 -11.45 -5.82
CA ASP A 126 -15.96 -10.75 -7.06
C ASP A 126 -15.31 -11.74 -8.06
N ASP A 127 -16.07 -12.18 -9.08
CA ASP A 127 -15.51 -12.89 -10.24
C ASP A 127 -14.48 -12.02 -10.98
N VAL A 128 -13.37 -12.63 -11.40
CA VAL A 128 -12.33 -11.98 -12.23
C VAL A 128 -12.65 -12.06 -13.72
N GLU A 129 -12.10 -11.14 -14.52
CA GLU A 129 -12.33 -11.11 -15.97
C GLU A 129 -11.92 -12.44 -16.64
N MET A 130 -12.86 -13.04 -17.37
CA MET A 130 -12.64 -14.28 -18.12
C MET A 130 -12.07 -13.96 -19.51
N LEU A 131 -10.81 -14.32 -19.71
CA LEU A 131 -10.08 -14.19 -20.97
C LEU A 131 -10.26 -15.45 -21.83
N ASN A 132 -9.88 -15.37 -23.11
CA ASN A 132 -9.89 -16.49 -24.06
C ASN A 132 -9.05 -17.71 -23.63
N HIS A 133 -8.24 -17.59 -22.56
CA HIS A 133 -7.38 -18.63 -22.00
C HIS A 133 -7.67 -18.91 -20.51
N GLY A 134 -8.81 -18.43 -19.97
CA GLY A 134 -9.24 -18.62 -18.59
C GLY A 134 -9.33 -17.32 -17.79
N PRO A 135 -9.54 -17.39 -16.45
CA PRO A 135 -9.60 -16.21 -15.60
C PRO A 135 -8.27 -15.44 -15.61
N SER A 136 -8.34 -14.11 -15.75
CA SER A 136 -7.20 -13.21 -15.68
C SER A 136 -6.51 -13.26 -14.31
N ARG A 137 -5.19 -13.10 -14.31
CA ARG A 137 -4.32 -13.28 -13.14
C ARG A 137 -3.30 -12.17 -13.04
N VAL A 138 -2.88 -11.89 -11.81
CA VAL A 138 -1.67 -11.09 -11.57
C VAL A 138 -0.50 -12.05 -11.36
N TYR A 139 0.55 -11.88 -12.17
CA TYR A 139 1.87 -12.48 -12.00
C TYR A 139 2.82 -11.45 -11.37
N PHE A 140 3.81 -11.88 -10.59
CA PHE A 140 4.73 -10.96 -9.91
C PHE A 140 6.19 -11.24 -10.28
N SER A 141 7.01 -10.19 -10.30
CA SER A 141 8.46 -10.31 -10.45
C SER A 141 9.20 -9.19 -9.71
N ASN A 142 10.52 -9.34 -9.57
CA ASN A 142 11.43 -8.29 -9.13
C ASN A 142 12.12 -7.55 -10.31
N GLY A 143 11.73 -7.85 -11.55
CA GLY A 143 12.41 -7.43 -12.77
C GLY A 143 11.95 -6.10 -13.36
N GLU A 144 12.41 -5.80 -14.58
CA GLU A 144 11.88 -4.71 -15.40
C GLU A 144 10.52 -5.09 -16.01
N GLU A 145 9.74 -4.09 -16.44
CA GLU A 145 8.37 -4.28 -16.95
C GLU A 145 8.34 -5.29 -18.11
N GLY A 146 9.21 -5.14 -19.11
CA GLY A 146 9.30 -6.08 -20.24
C GLY A 146 9.73 -7.51 -19.89
N LEU A 147 10.18 -7.77 -18.66
CA LEU A 147 10.54 -9.12 -18.17
C LEU A 147 9.47 -9.71 -17.23
N ALA A 148 8.62 -8.88 -16.62
CA ALA A 148 7.70 -9.31 -15.58
C ALA A 148 6.62 -10.29 -16.08
N GLY A 149 6.19 -10.19 -17.34
CA GLY A 149 5.30 -11.17 -17.98
C GLY A 149 5.94 -12.55 -18.25
N TYR A 150 7.26 -12.67 -18.15
CA TYR A 150 7.99 -13.93 -18.34
C TYR A 150 8.54 -14.51 -17.02
N ALA A 151 8.77 -13.66 -16.01
CA ALA A 151 9.41 -14.02 -14.75
C ALA A 151 8.40 -14.16 -13.60
N ASN A 152 7.60 -15.24 -13.61
CA ASN A 152 6.61 -15.51 -12.56
C ASN A 152 7.28 -15.94 -11.23
N GLN A 153 7.23 -15.08 -10.21
CA GLN A 153 7.77 -15.26 -8.86
C GLN A 153 6.65 -15.05 -7.84
N ASN A 154 6.36 -16.04 -6.99
CA ASN A 154 5.32 -15.95 -5.96
C ASN A 154 5.89 -15.66 -4.55
N GLU A 155 7.19 -15.47 -4.42
CA GLU A 155 7.92 -15.34 -3.15
C GLU A 155 9.10 -14.38 -3.32
N PHE A 156 9.32 -13.49 -2.35
CA PHE A 156 10.40 -12.52 -2.35
C PHE A 156 11.04 -12.38 -0.96
N ASP A 157 12.29 -11.92 -0.90
CA ASP A 157 13.00 -11.59 0.35
C ASP A 157 12.71 -10.15 0.80
N ALA A 158 12.82 -9.86 2.10
CA ALA A 158 12.37 -8.59 2.68
C ALA A 158 13.03 -7.34 2.10
N GLU A 159 14.27 -7.44 1.60
CA GLU A 159 14.98 -6.34 0.94
C GLU A 159 14.58 -6.08 -0.51
N VAL A 160 13.66 -6.83 -1.12
CA VAL A 160 13.31 -6.64 -2.54
C VAL A 160 12.87 -5.20 -2.81
N LYS A 161 13.62 -4.45 -3.62
CA LYS A 161 13.41 -2.99 -3.72
C LYS A 161 12.18 -2.59 -4.53
N LYS A 162 11.71 -3.50 -5.39
CA LYS A 162 10.53 -3.33 -6.24
C LYS A 162 9.87 -4.68 -6.49
N VAL A 163 8.55 -4.74 -6.37
CA VAL A 163 7.71 -5.81 -6.93
C VAL A 163 6.94 -5.22 -8.10
N THR A 164 6.98 -5.89 -9.25
CA THR A 164 6.21 -5.57 -10.44
C THR A 164 5.11 -6.61 -10.59
N ALA A 165 3.86 -6.14 -10.55
CA ALA A 165 2.65 -6.90 -10.84
C ALA A 165 2.31 -6.76 -12.34
N THR A 166 2.16 -7.89 -13.03
CA THR A 166 1.78 -7.98 -14.44
C THR A 166 0.42 -8.65 -14.57
N PHE A 167 -0.45 -8.11 -15.42
CA PHE A 167 -1.79 -8.63 -15.64
C PHE A 167 -2.25 -8.44 -17.09
N GLU A 168 -3.29 -9.18 -17.49
CA GLU A 168 -3.91 -9.11 -18.82
C GLU A 168 -5.36 -8.62 -18.73
N THR A 169 -5.82 -7.90 -19.77
CA THR A 169 -7.20 -7.44 -19.91
C THR A 169 -7.83 -7.93 -21.21
N GLY A 170 -9.07 -8.39 -21.16
CA GLY A 170 -9.80 -8.98 -22.29
C GLY A 170 -10.51 -7.95 -23.17
N ALA A 171 -11.05 -6.90 -22.56
CA ALA A 171 -11.71 -5.78 -23.25
C ALA A 171 -10.98 -4.44 -23.06
N ASP A 172 -11.36 -3.44 -23.86
CA ASP A 172 -10.91 -2.05 -23.67
C ASP A 172 -11.65 -1.42 -22.48
N HIS A 173 -11.12 -1.67 -21.28
CA HIS A 173 -11.55 -1.01 -20.04
C HIS A 173 -11.05 0.46 -19.96
N GLY A 174 -10.43 0.97 -21.01
CA GLY A 174 -9.81 2.30 -21.08
C GLY A 174 -8.37 2.31 -20.59
N HIS A 175 -7.85 3.53 -20.44
CA HIS A 175 -6.43 3.79 -20.19
C HIS A 175 -6.08 3.98 -18.70
N LYS A 176 -6.96 3.55 -17.77
CA LYS A 176 -6.74 3.61 -16.31
C LYS A 176 -7.47 2.45 -15.61
N VAL A 177 -6.85 1.90 -14.57
CA VAL A 177 -7.45 0.89 -13.66
C VAL A 177 -7.33 1.37 -12.22
N LEU A 178 -8.25 0.94 -11.35
CA LEU A 178 -8.13 1.05 -9.90
C LEU A 178 -7.29 -0.12 -9.39
N VAL A 179 -6.30 0.17 -8.54
CA VAL A 179 -5.40 -0.83 -7.97
C VAL A 179 -5.46 -0.78 -6.45
N LYS A 180 -5.80 -1.93 -5.86
CA LYS A 180 -5.70 -2.19 -4.41
C LYS A 180 -4.54 -3.16 -4.17
N TRP A 181 -3.59 -2.75 -3.35
CA TRP A 181 -2.42 -3.55 -2.96
C TRP A 181 -2.36 -3.55 -1.43
N PHE A 182 -2.35 -4.72 -0.80
CA PHE A 182 -2.36 -4.84 0.67
C PHE A 182 -1.60 -6.08 1.17
N ASN A 183 -1.13 -6.02 2.41
CA ASN A 183 -0.70 -7.20 3.18
C ASN A 183 -1.97 -7.86 3.77
N LYS A 184 -2.18 -9.15 3.53
CA LYS A 184 -3.37 -9.89 4.02
C LYS A 184 -3.31 -10.15 5.52
N ASP A 185 -2.13 -10.48 6.04
CA ASP A 185 -1.95 -10.92 7.43
C ASP A 185 -2.18 -9.79 8.45
N THR A 186 -1.95 -8.54 8.02
CA THR A 186 -2.11 -7.31 8.83
C THR A 186 -3.26 -6.42 8.34
N ASN A 187 -3.89 -6.76 7.22
CA ASN A 187 -4.77 -5.89 6.43
C ASN A 187 -4.18 -4.51 6.07
N GLN A 188 -2.84 -4.34 6.11
CA GLN A 188 -2.21 -3.06 5.79
C GLN A 188 -2.35 -2.74 4.28
N MET A 189 -3.17 -1.73 3.99
CA MET A 189 -3.30 -1.13 2.67
C MET A 189 -2.00 -0.41 2.26
N LEU A 190 -1.32 -0.92 1.23
CA LEU A 190 -0.10 -0.34 0.68
C LEU A 190 -0.39 0.71 -0.41
N ALA A 191 -1.45 0.51 -1.17
CA ALA A 191 -1.99 1.45 -2.15
C ALA A 191 -3.48 1.16 -2.41
N PHE A 192 -4.25 2.22 -2.62
CA PHE A 192 -5.62 2.15 -3.13
C PHE A 192 -5.87 3.41 -3.98
N LYS A 193 -5.65 3.29 -5.29
CA LYS A 193 -5.66 4.42 -6.23
C LYS A 193 -5.75 3.97 -7.68
N ASN A 194 -6.10 4.89 -8.57
CA ASN A 194 -6.00 4.69 -10.00
C ASN A 194 -4.52 4.67 -10.48
N ILE A 195 -4.27 3.96 -11.57
CA ILE A 195 -2.99 3.90 -12.28
C ILE A 195 -3.27 3.84 -13.79
N SER A 196 -2.57 4.66 -14.56
CA SER A 196 -2.69 4.69 -16.02
C SER A 196 -2.09 3.43 -16.66
N ILE A 197 -2.80 2.89 -17.65
CA ILE A 197 -2.41 1.76 -18.48
C ILE A 197 -2.57 2.11 -19.97
N LYS A 198 -1.99 1.33 -20.87
CA LYS A 198 -2.10 1.55 -22.31
C LYS A 198 -3.18 0.63 -22.86
N SER A 199 -4.36 1.16 -23.22
CA SER A 199 -5.49 0.32 -23.69
C SER A 199 -5.20 -0.51 -24.96
N SER A 200 -4.13 -0.19 -25.71
CA SER A 200 -3.64 -0.98 -26.84
C SER A 200 -2.91 -2.27 -26.45
N ASP A 201 -2.36 -2.34 -25.25
CA ASP A 201 -1.41 -3.36 -24.84
C ASP A 201 -2.17 -4.50 -24.14
N ARG A 202 -1.81 -5.75 -24.42
CA ARG A 202 -2.46 -6.92 -23.78
C ARG A 202 -1.96 -7.18 -22.36
N LEU A 203 -0.73 -6.77 -22.08
CA LEU A 203 -0.03 -6.98 -20.81
C LEU A 203 0.28 -5.62 -20.20
N HIS A 204 -0.19 -5.42 -18.97
CA HIS A 204 -0.03 -4.18 -18.21
C HIS A 204 0.85 -4.41 -16.99
N TYR A 205 1.47 -3.34 -16.49
CA TYR A 205 2.50 -3.41 -15.45
C TYR A 205 2.26 -2.37 -14.36
N ILE A 206 2.28 -2.81 -13.10
CA ILE A 206 2.18 -1.95 -11.92
C ILE A 206 3.39 -2.20 -11.02
N ASN A 207 4.14 -1.16 -10.72
CA ASN A 207 5.32 -1.25 -9.84
C ASN A 207 4.99 -0.75 -8.42
N MET A 208 5.43 -1.49 -7.40
CA MET A 208 5.46 -1.06 -6.01
C MET A 208 6.89 -1.14 -5.48
N SER A 209 7.45 0.01 -5.07
CA SER A 209 8.81 0.10 -4.52
C SER A 209 8.78 0.34 -3.01
N ARG A 210 9.63 -0.38 -2.27
CA ARG A 210 9.81 -0.24 -0.82
C ARG A 210 11.29 -0.40 -0.47
N ASN A 211 11.76 0.27 0.58
CA ASN A 211 13.13 0.10 1.08
C ASN A 211 13.32 -1.28 1.75
N GLN A 212 12.27 -1.73 2.43
CA GLN A 212 12.11 -3.02 3.11
C GLN A 212 10.61 -3.33 3.14
N TRP A 213 10.25 -4.60 3.01
CA TRP A 213 8.88 -5.09 3.17
C TRP A 213 8.69 -5.72 4.56
N GLN A 214 7.44 -5.84 5.00
CA GLN A 214 7.10 -6.70 6.12
C GLN A 214 6.96 -8.14 5.60
N SER A 215 7.31 -9.13 6.40
CA SER A 215 7.05 -10.53 6.08
C SER A 215 5.55 -10.82 6.08
N GLY A 216 5.07 -11.66 5.18
CA GLY A 216 3.67 -12.09 5.12
C GLY A 216 3.13 -12.26 3.70
N GLU A 217 1.87 -12.67 3.60
CA GLU A 217 1.16 -12.76 2.32
C GLU A 217 0.63 -11.38 1.90
N TYR A 218 0.82 -11.05 0.62
CA TYR A 218 0.35 -9.83 -0.02
C TYR A 218 -0.59 -10.17 -1.16
N ARG A 219 -1.63 -9.33 -1.36
CA ARG A 219 -2.55 -9.42 -2.49
C ARG A 219 -2.53 -8.13 -3.31
N VAL A 220 -2.67 -8.30 -4.62
CA VAL A 220 -3.01 -7.24 -5.57
C VAL A 220 -4.36 -7.58 -6.20
N GLU A 221 -5.26 -6.61 -6.20
CA GLU A 221 -6.58 -6.63 -6.82
C GLU A 221 -6.69 -5.43 -7.77
N ILE A 222 -7.15 -5.67 -8.99
CA ILE A 222 -7.17 -4.70 -10.09
C ILE A 222 -8.58 -4.65 -10.65
N TYR A 223 -9.11 -3.45 -10.81
CA TYR A 223 -10.50 -3.22 -11.19
C TYR A 223 -10.60 -2.24 -12.36
N ALA A 224 -11.59 -2.42 -13.23
CA ALA A 224 -11.94 -1.40 -14.21
C ALA A 224 -12.52 -0.17 -13.50
N ILE A 225 -12.37 1.02 -14.10
CA ILE A 225 -12.99 2.24 -13.59
C ILE A 225 -14.34 2.42 -14.28
N SER A 226 -15.40 2.06 -13.57
CA SER A 226 -16.82 2.16 -13.93
C SER A 226 -17.66 2.09 -12.64
N ASP A 227 -18.97 2.31 -12.74
CA ASP A 227 -19.90 2.33 -11.59
C ASP A 227 -19.77 1.12 -10.65
N ASP A 228 -19.65 -0.08 -11.23
CA ASP A 228 -19.57 -1.34 -10.49
C ASP A 228 -18.14 -1.80 -10.16
N PHE A 229 -17.08 -1.13 -10.63
CA PHE A 229 -15.68 -1.55 -10.47
C PHE A 229 -15.50 -3.08 -10.54
N PRO A 230 -15.74 -3.74 -11.69
CA PRO A 230 -15.57 -5.18 -11.84
C PRO A 230 -14.10 -5.55 -11.68
N MET A 231 -13.82 -6.69 -11.03
CA MET A 231 -12.45 -7.16 -10.84
C MET A 231 -11.90 -7.69 -12.17
N LEU A 232 -10.83 -7.07 -12.66
CA LEU A 232 -10.13 -7.53 -13.85
C LEU A 232 -9.23 -8.70 -13.49
N SER A 233 -8.37 -8.51 -12.49
CA SER A 233 -7.36 -9.49 -12.11
C SER A 233 -7.11 -9.45 -10.60
N SER A 234 -6.73 -10.59 -10.02
CA SER A 234 -6.03 -10.59 -8.73
C SER A 234 -4.94 -11.65 -8.68
N GLY A 235 -4.06 -11.54 -7.68
CA GLY A 235 -3.01 -12.51 -7.39
C GLY A 235 -2.41 -12.25 -6.01
N ASN A 236 -1.76 -13.28 -5.46
CA ASN A 236 -1.07 -13.20 -4.17
C ASN A 236 0.40 -13.55 -4.33
N TYR A 237 1.26 -12.99 -3.48
CA TYR A 237 2.66 -13.38 -3.32
C TYR A 237 3.06 -13.32 -1.85
N PHE A 238 4.14 -14.00 -1.48
CA PHE A 238 4.68 -14.00 -0.13
C PHE A 238 5.96 -13.16 -0.01
N VAL A 239 6.18 -12.53 1.15
CA VAL A 239 7.46 -11.95 1.53
C VAL A 239 8.01 -12.71 2.72
N ARG A 240 9.23 -13.25 2.59
CA ARG A 240 9.95 -13.89 3.68
C ARG A 240 10.47 -12.88 4.71
N ALA A 241 10.58 -13.33 5.95
CA ALA A 241 11.53 -12.76 6.90
C ALA A 241 12.93 -13.33 6.64
N ASN A 242 13.96 -12.62 7.11
CA ASN A 242 15.37 -12.99 6.98
C ASN A 242 15.87 -13.79 8.19
#